data_AF-A0A1K1QY07-F1
#
_entry.id   AF-A0A1K1QY07-F1
#
_cell.length_a   1.000
_cell.length_b   1.000
_cell.length_c   1.000
_cell.angle_alpha   90.00
_cell.angle_beta   90.00
_cell.angle_gamma   90.00
#
_symmetry.space_group_name_H-M   'P 1'
#
loop_
_entity.id
_entity.type
_entity.pdbx_description
1 polymer ?
#
loop_
_entity_poly.entity_id
_entity_poly.type
_entity_poly.pdbx_seq_one_letter_code
_entity_poly.pdbx_strand_id
1 'polypeptide(L)'
;MREVWEKFDSELFFEFGFPYPGELSYGWRTGFLNTNELMRAIDGLVRRALPLTSEEAEISLLLSADVESARLFAEALRRYETDNSAEVWQYYISASISAAVADLSARFDLLAAAWADLGYPEEMSEVIYPESGVPSHLYVSAGSAALTRFMSGWQEKLSCRIANLRTFAN
;
A
#
# COMPACT_ATOMS: atom_id res chain seq x y z
N MET A 1 11.43 17.08 -2.39
CA MET A 1 12.06 16.33 -1.29
C MET A 1 10.90 15.81 -0.45
N ARG A 2 10.57 14.51 -0.53
CA ARG A 2 9.49 13.91 0.30
C ARG A 2 10.04 13.74 1.71
N GLU A 3 10.04 14.83 2.46
CA GLU A 3 10.44 14.83 3.86
C GLU A 3 9.26 14.41 4.73
N VAL A 4 9.48 13.34 5.48
CA VAL A 4 8.70 12.87 6.63
C VAL A 4 7.33 12.26 6.28
N TRP A 5 7.34 11.07 5.68
CA TRP A 5 6.30 10.10 6.00
C TRP A 5 6.82 9.23 7.13
N GLU A 6 6.10 9.23 8.25
CA GLU A 6 6.38 8.29 9.34
C GLU A 6 6.25 6.86 8.81
N LYS A 7 7.18 6.01 9.27
CA LYS A 7 7.41 4.63 8.84
C LYS A 7 6.10 3.91 8.51
N PHE A 8 5.95 3.49 7.26
CA PHE A 8 4.87 2.60 6.87
C PHE A 8 4.96 1.32 7.72
N ASP A 9 3.92 1.03 8.51
CA ASP A 9 3.86 -0.20 9.30
C ASP A 9 3.46 -1.36 8.40
N SER A 10 4.41 -2.27 8.13
CA SER A 10 4.17 -3.47 7.32
C SER A 10 3.11 -4.38 7.92
N GLU A 11 2.80 -4.29 9.21
CA GLU A 11 1.70 -5.07 9.80
C GLU A 11 0.33 -4.67 9.25
N LEU A 12 0.16 -3.43 8.76
CA LEU A 12 -1.07 -2.98 8.07
C LEU A 12 -1.37 -3.79 6.81
N PHE A 13 -0.34 -4.38 6.17
CA PHE A 13 -0.56 -5.26 5.03
C PHE A 13 -1.44 -6.46 5.38
N PHE A 14 -1.39 -6.91 6.63
CA PHE A 14 -1.93 -8.17 7.08
C PHE A 14 -3.25 -8.05 7.86
N GLU A 15 -3.75 -6.83 8.10
CA GLU A 15 -4.97 -6.61 8.89
C GLU A 15 -6.22 -7.08 8.14
N PHE A 16 -6.34 -6.73 6.86
CA PHE A 16 -7.52 -7.05 6.02
C PHE A 16 -7.19 -7.87 4.76
N GLY A 17 -5.92 -8.16 4.52
CA GLY A 17 -5.46 -8.82 3.30
C GLY A 17 -3.98 -9.14 3.31
N PHE A 18 -3.38 -9.20 2.13
CA PHE A 18 -1.93 -9.22 1.91
C PHE A 18 -1.67 -8.78 0.46
N PRO A 19 -0.49 -8.20 0.18
CA PRO A 19 -0.08 -7.93 -1.18
C PRO A 19 0.16 -9.26 -1.92
N TYR A 20 -0.35 -9.36 -3.15
CA TYR A 20 -0.02 -10.47 -4.03
C TYR A 20 1.44 -10.39 -4.50
N PRO A 21 2.00 -11.53 -4.96
CA PRO A 21 3.38 -11.58 -5.42
C PRO A 21 3.68 -10.48 -6.44
N GLY A 22 4.70 -9.68 -6.17
CA GLY A 22 5.12 -8.56 -7.03
C GLY A 22 4.49 -7.20 -6.70
N GLU A 23 3.36 -7.14 -6.00
CA GLU A 23 2.68 -5.85 -5.69
C GLU A 23 3.54 -4.95 -4.77
N LEU A 24 4.42 -5.53 -3.96
CA LEU A 24 5.36 -4.77 -3.11
C LEU A 24 6.38 -3.95 -3.92
N SER A 25 6.67 -4.34 -5.16
CA SER A 25 7.60 -3.61 -6.04
C SER A 25 7.12 -2.20 -6.32
N TYR A 26 5.80 -2.03 -6.51
CA TYR A 26 5.20 -0.72 -6.77
C TYR A 26 5.47 0.24 -5.62
N GLY A 27 5.20 -0.17 -4.37
CA GLY A 27 5.43 0.65 -3.18
C GLY A 27 6.90 0.98 -2.98
N TRP A 28 7.79 0.04 -3.27
CA TRP A 28 9.22 0.28 -3.21
C TRP A 28 9.68 1.32 -4.25
N ARG A 29 9.35 1.15 -5.54
CA ARG A 29 9.83 2.09 -6.60
C ARG A 29 9.22 3.48 -6.48
N THR A 30 8.00 3.58 -5.94
CA THR A 30 7.32 4.85 -5.70
C THR A 30 7.80 5.52 -4.42
N GLY A 31 8.65 4.86 -3.64
CA GLY A 31 9.22 5.38 -2.39
C GLY A 31 8.26 5.35 -1.21
N PHE A 32 7.14 4.63 -1.32
CA PHE A 32 6.24 4.34 -0.20
C PHE A 32 6.81 3.32 0.77
N LEU A 33 7.66 2.41 0.27
CA LEU A 33 8.49 1.53 1.08
C LEU A 33 9.96 1.86 0.86
N ASN A 34 10.70 2.00 1.94
CA ASN A 34 12.15 1.84 1.85
C ASN A 34 12.53 0.35 1.77
N THR A 35 13.77 0.06 1.39
CA THR A 35 14.24 -1.33 1.23
C THR A 35 14.12 -2.15 2.52
N ASN A 36 14.33 -1.55 3.70
CA ASN A 36 14.20 -2.28 4.96
C ASN A 36 12.73 -2.65 5.26
N GLU A 37 11.79 -1.77 4.93
CA GLU A 37 10.35 -2.05 5.06
C GLU A 37 9.90 -3.11 4.06
N LEU A 38 10.41 -3.09 2.82
CA LEU A 38 10.19 -4.15 1.84
C LEU A 38 10.65 -5.51 2.38
N MET A 39 11.88 -5.60 2.90
CA MET A 39 12.41 -6.84 3.47
C MET A 39 11.55 -7.34 4.64
N ARG A 40 11.11 -6.45 5.55
CA ARG A 40 10.20 -6.81 6.65
C ARG A 40 8.84 -7.28 6.16
N ALA A 41 8.29 -6.65 5.12
CA ALA A 41 7.03 -7.06 4.53
C ALA A 41 7.13 -8.49 3.96
N ILE A 42 8.22 -8.78 3.26
CA ILE A 42 8.52 -10.10 2.71
C ILE A 42 8.71 -11.13 3.83
N ASP A 43 9.46 -10.81 4.88
CA ASP A 43 9.56 -11.68 6.06
C ASP A 43 8.18 -11.95 6.68
N GLY A 44 7.31 -10.93 6.72
CA GLY A 44 5.93 -11.04 7.18
C GLY A 44 5.08 -11.98 6.32
N LEU A 45 5.27 -11.97 5.00
CA LEU A 45 4.64 -12.90 4.05
C LEU A 45 5.12 -14.35 4.29
N VAL A 46 6.44 -14.55 4.44
CA VAL A 46 7.04 -15.87 4.72
C VAL A 46 6.49 -16.47 6.01
N ARG A 47 6.47 -15.70 7.10
CA ARG A 47 5.97 -16.17 8.41
C ARG A 47 4.51 -16.60 8.39
N ARG A 48 3.73 -16.05 7.45
CA ARG A 48 2.31 -16.37 7.25
C ARG A 48 2.09 -17.43 6.16
N ALA A 49 3.16 -18.04 5.65
CA ALA A 49 3.14 -19.03 4.57
C ALA A 49 2.40 -18.53 3.31
N LEU A 50 2.52 -17.23 3.01
CA LEU A 50 1.90 -16.62 1.84
C LEU A 50 2.78 -16.88 0.59
N PRO A 51 2.17 -17.01 -0.61
CA PRO A 51 2.93 -17.21 -1.84
C PRO A 51 3.89 -16.07 -2.12
N LEU A 52 5.08 -16.41 -2.63
CA LEU A 52 6.13 -15.48 -3.02
C LEU A 52 6.53 -15.75 -4.48
N THR A 53 6.97 -14.69 -5.16
CA THR A 53 7.79 -14.82 -6.38
C THR A 53 9.18 -15.37 -6.06
N SER A 54 9.92 -15.78 -7.09
CA SER A 54 11.34 -16.15 -6.95
C SER A 54 12.16 -15.04 -6.31
N GLU A 55 11.97 -13.80 -6.75
CA GLU A 55 12.70 -12.64 -6.26
C GLU A 55 12.35 -12.29 -4.81
N GLU A 56 11.08 -12.37 -4.42
CA GLU A 56 10.67 -12.21 -3.01
C GLU A 56 11.26 -13.32 -2.13
N ALA A 57 11.31 -14.56 -2.63
CA ALA A 57 11.95 -15.65 -1.92
C ALA A 57 13.46 -15.39 -1.73
N GLU A 58 14.17 -14.91 -2.76
CA GLU A 58 15.58 -14.53 -2.64
C GLU A 58 15.78 -13.39 -1.62
N ILE A 59 14.92 -12.36 -1.63
CA ILE A 59 14.98 -11.27 -0.65
C ILE A 59 14.82 -11.81 0.78
N SER A 60 13.94 -12.79 1.00
CA SER A 60 13.71 -13.37 2.34
C SER A 60 14.91 -14.13 2.91
N LEU A 61 15.87 -14.53 2.07
CA LEU A 61 17.08 -15.25 2.48
C LEU A 61 18.23 -14.29 2.83
N LEU A 62 18.09 -13.00 2.51
CA LEU A 62 19.11 -12.00 2.76
C LEU A 62 19.18 -11.62 4.25
N LEU A 63 20.40 -11.37 4.72
CA LEU A 63 20.58 -10.71 6.02
C LEU A 63 20.08 -9.27 5.92
N SER A 64 19.54 -8.72 7.02
CA SER A 64 19.00 -7.34 7.03
C SER A 64 20.00 -6.23 6.65
N ALA A 65 21.30 -6.54 6.64
CA ALA A 65 22.35 -5.62 6.21
C ALA A 65 22.62 -5.65 4.69
N ASP A 66 22.10 -6.64 3.96
CA ASP A 66 22.33 -6.81 2.52
C ASP A 66 21.32 -6.03 1.68
N VAL A 67 21.31 -4.71 1.92
CA VAL A 67 20.37 -3.77 1.30
C VAL A 67 20.58 -3.68 -0.21
N GLU A 68 21.81 -3.81 -0.69
CA GLU A 68 22.11 -3.65 -2.12
C GLU A 68 21.59 -4.84 -2.94
N SER A 69 21.79 -6.07 -2.46
CA SER A 69 21.21 -7.25 -3.11
C SER A 69 19.68 -7.20 -3.06
N ALA A 70 19.10 -6.74 -1.94
CA ALA A 70 17.65 -6.55 -1.83
C ALA A 70 17.11 -5.56 -2.87
N ARG A 71 17.83 -4.48 -3.18
CA ARG A 71 17.45 -3.52 -4.24
C ARG A 71 17.47 -4.15 -5.63
N LEU A 72 18.46 -4.98 -5.93
CA LEU A 72 18.55 -5.66 -7.23
C LEU A 72 17.35 -6.57 -7.47
N PHE A 73 16.98 -7.36 -6.46
CA PHE A 73 15.78 -8.20 -6.54
C PHE A 73 14.49 -7.38 -6.54
N ALA A 74 14.44 -6.28 -5.78
CA ALA A 74 13.27 -5.38 -5.76
C ALA A 74 12.99 -4.75 -7.14
N GLU A 75 14.03 -4.37 -7.87
CA GLU A 75 13.89 -3.88 -9.25
C GLU A 75 13.40 -4.99 -10.19
N ALA A 76 13.90 -6.21 -10.03
CA ALA A 76 13.46 -7.36 -10.82
C ALA A 76 11.98 -7.71 -10.59
N LEU A 77 11.42 -7.41 -9.42
CA LEU A 77 10.00 -7.61 -9.12
C LEU A 77 9.07 -6.78 -10.01
N ARG A 78 9.55 -5.69 -10.62
CA ARG A 78 8.73 -4.79 -11.45
C ARG A 78 8.01 -5.52 -12.58
N ARG A 79 8.58 -6.62 -13.09
CA ARG A 79 7.97 -7.43 -14.15
C ARG A 79 6.65 -8.11 -13.74
N TYR A 80 6.38 -8.19 -12.45
CA TYR A 80 5.15 -8.75 -11.88
C TYR A 80 4.12 -7.68 -11.53
N GLU A 81 4.47 -6.38 -11.64
CA GLU A 81 3.49 -5.31 -11.44
C GLU A 81 2.36 -5.42 -12.47
N THR A 82 1.14 -5.21 -11.98
CA THR A 82 -0.06 -5.09 -12.81
C THR A 82 -0.74 -3.76 -12.49
N ASP A 83 -1.79 -3.40 -13.23
CA ASP A 83 -2.58 -2.21 -12.93
C ASP A 83 -3.13 -2.26 -11.49
N ASN A 84 -3.50 -3.45 -11.01
CA ASN A 84 -3.96 -3.70 -9.64
C ASN A 84 -2.88 -3.40 -8.58
N SER A 85 -1.60 -3.41 -8.93
CA SER A 85 -0.52 -3.10 -7.99
C SER A 85 -0.61 -1.63 -7.56
N ALA A 86 -0.85 -0.70 -8.47
CA ALA A 86 -1.04 0.70 -8.10
C ALA A 86 -2.30 0.87 -7.22
N GLU A 87 -3.37 0.15 -7.58
CA GLU A 87 -4.65 0.20 -6.88
C GLU A 87 -4.58 -0.25 -5.43
N VAL A 88 -3.94 -1.39 -5.14
CA VAL A 88 -3.83 -1.87 -3.75
C VAL A 88 -3.02 -0.91 -2.87
N TRP A 89 -2.05 -0.20 -3.47
CA TRP A 89 -1.26 0.81 -2.78
C TRP A 89 -2.08 2.04 -2.40
N GLN A 90 -3.14 2.38 -3.14
CA GLN A 90 -4.09 3.42 -2.71
C GLN A 90 -4.70 3.10 -1.36
N TYR A 91 -5.07 1.83 -1.14
CA TYR A 91 -5.60 1.37 0.12
C TYR A 91 -4.57 1.44 1.25
N TYR A 92 -3.39 0.85 1.05
CA TYR A 92 -2.37 0.79 2.10
C TYR A 92 -1.90 2.16 2.58
N ILE A 93 -1.70 3.10 1.65
CA ILE A 93 -1.36 4.49 1.99
C ILE A 93 -2.50 5.15 2.76
N SER A 94 -3.75 4.93 2.33
CA SER A 94 -4.92 5.51 2.99
C SER A 94 -5.15 4.95 4.39
N ALA A 95 -4.95 3.64 4.58
CA ALA A 95 -5.02 2.97 5.86
C ALA A 95 -3.97 3.54 6.83
N SER A 96 -2.72 3.64 6.36
CA SER A 96 -1.60 4.13 7.15
C SER A 96 -1.80 5.59 7.58
N ILE A 97 -2.16 6.49 6.66
CA ILE A 97 -2.46 7.89 6.99
C ILE A 97 -3.67 8.00 7.91
N SER A 98 -4.73 7.19 7.69
CA SER A 98 -5.93 7.23 8.54
C SER A 98 -5.65 6.78 9.97
N ALA A 99 -4.74 5.81 10.16
CA ALA A 99 -4.33 5.32 11.47
C ALA A 99 -3.40 6.29 12.19
N ALA A 100 -2.49 6.96 11.47
CA ALA A 100 -1.50 7.86 12.05
C ALA A 100 -2.04 9.27 12.35
N VAL A 101 -3.05 9.74 11.59
CA VAL A 101 -3.46 11.16 11.60
C VAL A 101 -4.90 11.30 12.05
N ALA A 102 -5.09 11.79 13.29
CA ALA A 102 -6.41 12.02 13.87
C ALA A 102 -7.13 13.24 13.28
N ASP A 103 -6.39 14.31 12.94
CA ASP A 103 -6.97 15.50 12.33
C ASP A 103 -7.38 15.23 10.87
N LEU A 104 -8.67 15.42 10.58
CA LEU A 104 -9.22 15.04 9.28
C LEU A 104 -8.75 15.94 8.14
N SER A 105 -8.51 17.24 8.39
CA SER A 105 -8.03 18.15 7.35
C SER A 105 -6.58 17.79 6.96
N ALA A 106 -5.70 17.64 7.95
CA ALA A 106 -4.33 17.20 7.75
C ALA A 106 -4.23 15.82 7.09
N ARG A 107 -5.17 14.91 7.41
CA ARG A 107 -5.27 13.60 6.77
C ARG A 107 -5.47 13.74 5.25
N PHE A 108 -6.41 14.58 4.82
CA PHE A 108 -6.66 14.80 3.40
C PHE A 108 -5.52 15.51 2.69
N ASP A 109 -4.83 16.44 3.36
CA ASP A 109 -3.61 17.05 2.83
C ASP A 109 -2.51 16.01 2.59
N LEU A 110 -2.31 15.10 3.54
CA LEU A 110 -1.32 14.03 3.40
C LEU A 110 -1.69 13.02 2.31
N LEU A 111 -2.97 12.66 2.19
CA LEU A 111 -3.44 11.82 1.07
C LEU A 111 -3.22 12.53 -0.26
N ALA A 112 -3.57 13.80 -0.36
CA ALA A 112 -3.35 14.59 -1.58
C ALA A 112 -1.86 14.67 -1.95
N ALA A 113 -0.99 14.86 -0.95
CA ALA A 113 0.46 14.92 -1.14
C ALA A 113 1.07 13.58 -1.57
N ALA A 114 0.59 12.46 -1.03
CA ALA A 114 1.09 11.12 -1.37
C ALA A 114 0.92 10.78 -2.86
N TRP A 115 -0.15 11.28 -3.49
CA TRP A 115 -0.52 10.95 -4.86
C TRP A 115 -0.27 12.06 -5.88
N ALA A 116 0.11 13.26 -5.44
CA ALA A 116 0.33 14.43 -6.30
C ALA A 116 1.31 14.16 -7.45
N ASP A 117 2.45 13.53 -7.15
CA ASP A 117 3.48 13.23 -8.17
C ASP A 117 3.13 11.99 -9.03
N LEU A 118 2.11 11.22 -8.62
CA LEU A 118 1.69 9.98 -9.28
C LEU A 118 0.43 10.15 -10.14
N GLY A 119 -0.06 11.39 -10.27
CA GLY A 119 -1.15 11.76 -11.18
C GLY A 119 -2.56 11.51 -10.66
N TYR A 120 -2.74 11.23 -9.37
CA TYR A 120 -4.02 10.91 -8.72
C TYR A 120 -4.79 9.76 -9.38
N PRO A 121 -4.65 8.53 -8.89
CA PRO A 121 -5.51 7.44 -9.34
C PRO A 121 -6.99 7.77 -9.17
N GLU A 122 -7.85 7.23 -10.04
CA GLU A 122 -9.27 7.61 -10.15
C GLU A 122 -10.03 7.53 -8.81
N GLU A 123 -10.00 6.38 -8.13
CA GLU A 123 -10.68 6.21 -6.83
C GLU A 123 -10.15 7.20 -5.77
N MET A 124 -8.85 7.51 -5.78
CA MET A 124 -8.27 8.50 -4.89
C MET A 124 -8.68 9.93 -5.26
N SER A 125 -8.85 10.23 -6.54
CA SER A 125 -9.35 11.53 -7.00
C SER A 125 -10.74 11.80 -6.44
N GLU A 126 -11.61 10.78 -6.35
CA GLU A 126 -12.93 10.90 -5.73
C GLU A 126 -12.84 11.13 -4.21
N VAL A 127 -11.80 10.61 -3.55
CA VAL A 127 -11.56 10.86 -2.12
C VAL A 127 -11.02 12.27 -1.88
N ILE A 128 -10.14 12.78 -2.73
CA ILE A 128 -9.57 14.13 -2.60
C ILE A 128 -10.54 15.21 -3.09
N TYR A 129 -11.42 14.89 -4.04
CA TYR A 129 -12.37 15.82 -4.67
C TYR A 129 -13.78 15.21 -4.84
N PRO A 130 -14.51 14.91 -3.75
CA PRO A 130 -15.74 14.10 -3.77
C PRO A 130 -16.98 14.78 -4.38
N GLU A 131 -17.12 16.10 -4.28
CA GLU A 131 -18.25 16.84 -4.84
C GLU A 131 -17.80 18.21 -5.36
N SER A 132 -18.18 18.55 -6.59
CA SER A 132 -17.96 19.88 -7.23
C SER A 132 -16.50 20.36 -7.39
N GLY A 133 -15.51 19.49 -7.17
CA GLY A 133 -14.09 19.83 -7.27
C GLY A 133 -13.53 20.57 -6.04
N VAL A 134 -14.29 20.63 -4.94
CA VAL A 134 -13.79 21.18 -3.67
C VAL A 134 -12.86 20.17 -3.01
N PRO A 135 -11.62 20.55 -2.63
CA PRO A 135 -10.71 19.67 -1.91
C PRO A 135 -11.27 19.18 -0.57
N SER A 136 -11.07 17.91 -0.26
CA SER A 136 -11.55 17.27 0.98
C SER A 136 -10.98 17.88 2.27
N HIS A 137 -9.80 18.50 2.23
CA HIS A 137 -9.26 19.23 3.38
C HIS A 137 -10.10 20.48 3.73
N LEU A 138 -10.85 21.04 2.77
CA LEU A 138 -11.78 22.16 2.96
C LEU A 138 -13.22 21.69 3.21
N TYR A 139 -13.61 20.53 2.66
CA TYR A 139 -14.93 19.94 2.89
C TYR A 139 -14.85 18.54 3.52
N VAL A 140 -14.38 18.53 4.77
CA VAL A 140 -13.99 17.32 5.52
C VAL A 140 -15.09 16.27 5.63
N SER A 141 -16.36 16.66 5.76
CA SER A 141 -17.46 15.69 5.89
C SER A 141 -17.70 14.90 4.59
N ALA A 142 -17.65 15.57 3.44
CA ALA A 142 -17.77 14.90 2.13
C ALA A 142 -16.55 14.01 1.87
N GLY A 143 -15.35 14.54 2.14
CA GLY A 143 -14.10 13.77 2.04
C GLY A 143 -14.11 12.52 2.92
N SER A 144 -14.63 12.65 4.15
CA SER A 144 -14.71 11.53 5.08
C SER A 144 -15.70 10.46 4.62
N ALA A 145 -16.85 10.85 4.08
CA ALA A 145 -17.80 9.90 3.49
C ALA A 145 -17.21 9.15 2.29
N ALA A 146 -16.48 9.85 1.42
CA ALA A 146 -15.78 9.25 0.28
C ALA A 146 -14.66 8.31 0.73
N LEU A 147 -13.81 8.75 1.67
CA LEU A 147 -12.75 7.91 2.25
C LEU A 147 -13.32 6.65 2.91
N THR A 148 -14.41 6.77 3.68
CA THR A 148 -15.07 5.60 4.28
C THR A 148 -15.55 4.62 3.21
N ARG A 149 -16.22 5.11 2.14
CA ARG A 149 -16.68 4.26 1.04
C ARG A 149 -15.51 3.55 0.34
N PHE A 150 -14.46 4.30 0.03
CA PHE A 150 -13.22 3.79 -0.55
C PHE A 150 -12.61 2.68 0.32
N MET A 151 -12.39 2.95 1.61
CA MET A 151 -11.79 2.01 2.55
C MET A 151 -12.63 0.74 2.71
N SER A 152 -13.95 0.87 2.82
CA SER A 152 -14.85 -0.29 2.93
C SER A 152 -14.85 -1.15 1.66
N GLY A 153 -14.84 -0.53 0.47
CA GLY A 153 -14.76 -1.26 -0.80
C GLY A 153 -13.45 -2.06 -0.93
N TRP A 154 -12.32 -1.46 -0.53
CA TRP A 154 -11.04 -2.16 -0.52
C TRP A 154 -10.93 -3.25 0.54
N GLN A 155 -11.48 -3.03 1.74
CA GLN A 155 -11.53 -4.06 2.78
C GLN A 155 -12.29 -5.30 2.28
N GLU A 156 -13.40 -5.13 1.57
CA GLU A 156 -14.13 -6.24 0.94
C GLU A 156 -13.29 -6.95 -0.13
N LYS A 157 -12.69 -6.20 -1.07
CA LYS A 157 -11.80 -6.73 -2.13
C LYS A 157 -10.63 -7.54 -1.53
N LEU A 158 -9.98 -7.01 -0.49
CA LEU A 158 -8.82 -7.65 0.16
C LEU A 158 -9.19 -8.87 1.00
N SER A 159 -10.33 -8.83 1.70
CA SER A 159 -10.82 -9.97 2.49
C SER A 159 -11.09 -11.19 1.62
N CYS A 160 -11.54 -11.00 0.38
CA CYS A 160 -11.71 -12.07 -0.61
C CYS A 160 -10.39 -12.74 -1.00
N ARG A 161 -9.24 -12.03 -0.96
CA ARG A 161 -7.92 -12.62 -1.25
C ARG A 161 -7.54 -13.68 -0.20
N ILE A 162 -7.87 -13.42 1.07
CA ILE A 162 -7.68 -14.37 2.18
C ILE A 162 -8.55 -15.61 1.98
N ALA A 163 -9.80 -15.42 1.58
CA ALA A 163 -10.73 -16.53 1.33
C ALA A 163 -10.20 -17.45 0.21
N ASN A 164 -9.70 -16.87 -0.89
CA ASN A 164 -9.18 -17.62 -2.03
C ASN A 164 -7.98 -18.51 -1.66
N LEU A 165 -7.06 -18.06 -0.79
CA LEU A 165 -5.95 -18.89 -0.34
C LEU A 165 -6.39 -20.13 0.46
N ARG A 166 -7.42 -19.99 1.30
CA ARG A 166 -7.95 -21.11 2.11
C ARG A 166 -8.61 -22.19 1.25
N THR A 167 -9.09 -21.83 0.06
CA THR A 167 -9.69 -22.78 -0.89
C THR A 167 -8.65 -23.64 -1.59
N PHE A 168 -7.41 -23.15 -1.77
CA PHE A 168 -6.31 -23.90 -2.41
C PHE A 168 -5.47 -24.72 -1.43
N ALA A 169 -5.71 -24.59 -0.11
CA ALA A 169 -5.02 -25.34 0.94
C ALA A 169 -5.79 -26.60 1.42
N ASN A 170 -6.94 -26.92 0.80
CA ASN A 170 -7.73 -28.14 1.01
C ASN A 170 -7.72 -29.00 -0.25
#